data_AF-A0A953RTP1-F1
#
_entry.id   AF-A0A953RTP1-F1
#
_cell.length_a   1.000
_cell.length_b   1.000
_cell.length_c   1.000
_cell.angle_alpha   90.00
_cell.angle_beta   90.00
_cell.angle_gamma   90.00
#
_symmetry.space_group_name_H-M   'P 1'
#
loop_
_entity.id
_entity.type
_entity.pdbx_description
1 polymer ?
#
loop_
_entity_poly.entity_id
_entity_poly.type
_entity_poly.pdbx_seq_one_letter_code
_entity_poly.pdbx_strand_id
1 'polypeptide(L)'
;MDVYLSPKFTATKLSSGNITDKIDVFEDRVKGWMLNQARALFESGKPDARHAGMAALAVIFPYFEMLAQYQQGKGSDGRSKEFFKQGFLATFQMDNGAPKEEIASDIYDQVRCGLFHEAITKNRVVIWGNRERSIRIRSTGDKFSIFICPEKLVEDVVTAFELYLAKLHDPAETVLRSSFEQFWDFQSGTLNPMVPSEQELQVLPT
;
A
#
# COMPACT_ATOMS: atom_id res chain seq x y z
N MET A 1 -15.44 -21.67 -14.46
CA MET A 1 -15.17 -21.10 -13.12
C MET A 1 -14.76 -19.66 -13.38
N ASP A 2 -15.38 -18.68 -12.75
CA ASP A 2 -15.05 -17.28 -13.03
C ASP A 2 -13.66 -16.95 -12.47
N VAL A 3 -12.79 -16.44 -13.35
CA VAL A 3 -11.46 -15.95 -12.95
C VAL A 3 -11.60 -14.51 -12.49
N TYR A 4 -11.55 -14.31 -11.17
CA TYR A 4 -11.63 -13.00 -10.54
C TYR A 4 -10.28 -12.27 -10.61
N LEU A 5 -10.30 -11.05 -11.13
CA LEU A 5 -9.15 -10.15 -11.16
C LEU A 5 -9.05 -9.34 -9.87
N SER A 6 -10.16 -9.12 -9.19
CA SER A 6 -10.29 -8.40 -7.94
C SER A 6 -11.51 -8.99 -7.19
N PRO A 7 -11.76 -8.60 -5.93
CA PRO A 7 -12.92 -9.07 -5.18
C PRO A 7 -14.28 -8.99 -5.90
N LYS A 8 -14.48 -7.99 -6.76
CA LYS A 8 -15.73 -7.74 -7.49
C LYS A 8 -15.65 -7.98 -8.99
N PHE A 9 -14.48 -7.82 -9.62
CA PHE A 9 -14.37 -7.80 -11.07
C PHE A 9 -13.68 -9.05 -11.63
N THR A 10 -14.15 -9.50 -12.79
CA THR A 10 -13.56 -10.59 -13.58
C THR A 10 -12.82 -10.03 -14.80
N ALA A 11 -12.18 -10.89 -15.58
CA ALA A 11 -11.43 -10.50 -16.78
C ALA A 11 -12.22 -9.68 -17.81
N THR A 12 -13.54 -9.85 -17.86
CA THR A 12 -14.41 -9.12 -18.79
C THR A 12 -14.42 -7.61 -18.54
N LYS A 13 -14.19 -7.17 -17.29
CA LYS A 13 -14.12 -5.74 -16.94
C LYS A 13 -13.02 -5.02 -17.71
N LEU A 14 -11.91 -5.69 -18.03
CA LEU A 14 -10.78 -5.08 -18.74
C LEU A 14 -10.85 -5.23 -20.28
N SER A 15 -11.91 -5.86 -20.81
CA SER A 15 -12.03 -6.17 -22.24
C SER A 15 -12.03 -4.94 -23.15
N SER A 16 -12.50 -3.80 -22.64
CA SER A 16 -12.52 -2.53 -23.37
C SER A 16 -11.13 -1.91 -23.53
N GLY A 17 -10.16 -2.30 -22.68
CA GLY A 17 -8.85 -1.67 -22.55
C GLY A 17 -8.89 -0.24 -22.00
N ASN A 18 -10.06 0.30 -21.63
CA ASN A 18 -10.16 1.69 -21.21
C ASN A 18 -9.58 1.90 -19.80
N ILE A 19 -9.02 3.08 -19.58
CA ILE A 19 -8.38 3.44 -18.31
C ILE A 19 -9.35 3.44 -17.12
N THR A 20 -10.63 3.78 -17.33
CA THR A 20 -11.63 3.79 -16.24
C THR A 20 -11.81 2.39 -15.65
N ASP A 21 -11.90 1.37 -16.50
CA ASP A 21 -12.02 -0.02 -16.08
C ASP A 21 -10.74 -0.49 -15.36
N LYS A 22 -9.56 -0.05 -15.81
CA LYS A 22 -8.28 -0.31 -15.11
C LYS A 22 -8.28 0.32 -13.71
N ILE A 23 -8.76 1.56 -13.58
CA ILE A 23 -8.86 2.27 -12.30
C ILE A 23 -9.83 1.54 -11.36
N ASP A 24 -11.01 1.13 -11.84
CA ASP A 24 -12.00 0.41 -11.03
C ASP A 24 -11.42 -0.91 -10.46
N VAL A 25 -10.70 -1.67 -11.30
CA VAL A 25 -10.07 -2.93 -10.86
C VAL A 25 -8.92 -2.65 -9.88
N PHE A 26 -8.11 -1.63 -10.14
CA PHE A 26 -7.05 -1.20 -9.23
C PHE A 26 -7.61 -0.82 -7.85
N GLU A 27 -8.64 0.03 -7.81
CA GLU A 27 -9.32 0.43 -6.58
C GLU A 27 -9.81 -0.81 -5.82
N ASP A 28 -10.51 -1.71 -6.50
CA ASP A 28 -11.12 -2.86 -5.84
C ASP A 28 -10.07 -3.85 -5.30
N ARG A 29 -8.93 -4.01 -6.00
CA ARG A 29 -7.78 -4.78 -5.52
C ARG A 29 -7.19 -4.17 -4.25
N VAL A 30 -6.83 -2.90 -4.29
CA VAL A 30 -6.18 -2.24 -3.15
C VAL A 30 -7.12 -2.17 -1.96
N LYS A 31 -8.39 -1.79 -2.16
CA LYS A 31 -9.37 -1.77 -1.07
C LYS A 31 -9.61 -3.16 -0.52
N GLY A 32 -9.99 -4.12 -1.36
CA GLY A 32 -10.46 -5.41 -0.85
C GLY A 32 -9.37 -6.38 -0.42
N TRP A 33 -8.20 -6.39 -1.06
CA TRP A 33 -7.11 -7.29 -0.67
C TRP A 33 -6.16 -6.71 0.39
N MET A 34 -6.08 -5.38 0.50
CA MET A 34 -5.14 -4.73 1.42
C MET A 34 -5.87 -3.92 2.50
N LEU A 35 -6.51 -2.80 2.12
CA LEU A 35 -6.96 -1.80 3.10
C LEU A 35 -8.11 -2.30 3.98
N ASN A 36 -9.10 -2.95 3.40
CA ASN A 36 -10.22 -3.52 4.14
C ASN A 36 -9.77 -4.65 5.06
N GLN A 37 -8.77 -5.44 4.65
CA GLN A 37 -8.21 -6.49 5.50
C GLN A 37 -7.48 -5.88 6.70
N ALA A 38 -6.68 -4.84 6.48
CA ALA A 38 -6.00 -4.13 7.56
C ALA A 38 -6.97 -3.50 8.57
N ARG A 39 -8.10 -2.95 8.11
CA ARG A 39 -9.17 -2.43 8.98
C ARG A 39 -9.87 -3.53 9.76
N ALA A 40 -10.26 -4.62 9.09
CA ALA A 40 -11.00 -5.72 9.69
C ALA A 40 -10.23 -6.38 10.86
N LEU A 41 -8.90 -6.31 10.84
CA LEU A 41 -8.05 -6.77 11.95
C LEU A 41 -8.37 -6.08 13.29
N PHE A 42 -8.70 -4.78 13.27
CA PHE A 42 -9.07 -4.02 14.47
C PHE A 42 -10.56 -4.11 14.78
N GLU A 43 -11.42 -4.23 13.76
CA GLU A 43 -12.88 -4.23 13.88
C GLU A 43 -13.46 -5.62 14.27
N SER A 44 -12.62 -6.65 14.37
CA SER A 44 -13.05 -8.05 14.55
C SER A 44 -13.76 -8.38 15.87
N GLY A 45 -13.78 -7.47 16.85
CA GLY A 45 -14.37 -7.70 18.19
C GLY A 45 -13.66 -8.78 19.01
N LYS A 46 -12.55 -9.34 18.52
CA LYS A 46 -11.78 -10.39 19.19
C LYS A 46 -10.95 -9.80 20.34
N PRO A 47 -10.81 -10.50 21.48
CA PRO A 47 -9.95 -10.06 22.59
C PRO A 47 -8.52 -9.73 22.16
N ASP A 48 -8.00 -10.44 21.15
CA ASP A 48 -6.65 -10.28 20.63
C ASP A 48 -6.52 -9.21 19.53
N ALA A 49 -7.60 -8.54 19.13
CA ALA A 49 -7.55 -7.46 18.15
C ALA A 49 -6.58 -6.34 18.55
N ARG A 50 -6.37 -6.14 19.86
CA ARG A 50 -5.36 -5.23 20.43
C ARG A 50 -3.91 -5.56 20.03
N HIS A 51 -3.64 -6.80 19.60
CA HIS A 51 -2.34 -7.28 19.14
C HIS A 51 -2.21 -7.30 17.61
N ALA A 52 -3.28 -6.96 16.89
CA ALA A 52 -3.30 -7.02 15.43
C ALA A 52 -2.46 -5.93 14.74
N GLY A 53 -1.92 -4.98 15.52
CA GLY A 53 -1.14 -3.84 15.02
C GLY A 53 -0.02 -4.24 14.07
N MET A 54 0.82 -5.22 14.44
CA MET A 54 1.95 -5.67 13.61
C MET A 54 1.49 -6.28 12.29
N ALA A 55 0.42 -7.08 12.31
CA ALA A 55 -0.15 -7.68 11.12
C ALA A 55 -0.73 -6.59 10.20
N ALA A 56 -1.47 -5.63 10.76
CA ALA A 56 -2.00 -4.51 10.00
C ALA A 56 -0.88 -3.68 9.34
N LEU A 57 0.22 -3.41 10.06
CA LEU A 57 1.39 -2.73 9.50
C LEU A 57 2.00 -3.52 8.33
N ALA A 58 2.19 -4.83 8.49
CA ALA A 58 2.74 -5.68 7.42
C ALA A 58 1.88 -5.63 6.14
N VAL A 59 0.55 -5.55 6.30
CA VAL A 59 -0.40 -5.43 5.18
C VAL A 59 -0.31 -4.08 4.49
N ILE A 60 -0.26 -2.97 5.24
CA ILE A 60 -0.32 -1.62 4.64
C ILE A 60 1.03 -1.06 4.20
N PHE A 61 2.16 -1.51 4.75
CA PHE A 61 3.46 -0.92 4.41
C PHE A 61 3.89 -1.02 2.91
N PRO A 62 3.52 -2.06 2.13
CA PRO A 62 3.75 -2.04 0.69
C PRO A 62 3.02 -0.91 -0.05
N TYR A 63 1.95 -0.32 0.52
CA TYR A 63 1.20 0.78 -0.06
C TYR A 63 2.09 1.95 -0.50
N PHE A 64 3.07 2.33 0.33
CA PHE A 64 3.88 3.51 0.06
C PHE A 64 4.74 3.34 -1.20
N GLU A 65 5.34 2.17 -1.38
CA GLU A 65 6.11 1.88 -2.59
C GLU A 65 5.18 1.76 -3.82
N MET A 66 4.06 1.05 -3.67
CA MET A 66 3.04 0.91 -4.72
C MET A 66 2.52 2.28 -5.19
N LEU A 67 2.16 3.17 -4.28
CA LEU A 67 1.65 4.51 -4.59
C LEU A 67 2.66 5.27 -5.46
N ALA A 68 3.94 5.25 -5.09
CA ALA A 68 4.98 5.93 -5.84
C ALA A 68 5.20 5.33 -7.24
N GLN A 69 5.05 4.01 -7.40
CA GLN A 69 5.15 3.35 -8.70
C GLN A 69 4.05 3.82 -9.65
N TYR A 70 2.80 3.83 -9.17
CA TYR A 70 1.66 4.30 -9.97
C TYR A 70 1.68 5.81 -10.23
N GLN A 71 2.15 6.62 -9.28
CA GLN A 71 2.33 8.06 -9.48
C GLN A 71 3.40 8.40 -10.52
N GLN A 72 4.40 7.53 -10.70
CA GLN A 72 5.52 7.77 -11.60
C GLN A 72 5.48 6.97 -12.91
N GLY A 73 4.60 5.99 -13.03
CA GLY A 73 4.49 5.15 -14.22
C GLY A 73 5.63 4.15 -14.42
N LYS A 74 6.34 3.78 -13.35
CA LYS A 74 7.54 2.93 -13.46
C LYS A 74 7.70 2.00 -12.27
N GLY A 75 8.31 0.84 -12.52
CA GLY A 75 8.70 -0.11 -11.49
C GLY A 75 9.82 0.41 -10.58
N SER A 76 9.86 -0.14 -9.37
CA SER A 76 10.83 0.20 -8.31
C SER A 76 12.00 -0.78 -8.22
N ASP A 77 12.22 -1.63 -9.23
CA ASP A 77 13.29 -2.64 -9.22
C ASP A 77 14.65 -2.00 -8.90
N GLY A 78 15.33 -2.52 -7.88
CA GLY A 78 16.59 -1.98 -7.36
C GLY A 78 16.47 -0.64 -6.61
N ARG A 79 15.26 -0.07 -6.48
CA ARG A 79 14.97 1.27 -5.94
C ARG A 79 13.83 1.29 -4.91
N SER A 80 13.55 0.15 -4.27
CA SER A 80 12.44 0.03 -3.30
C SER A 80 12.46 1.10 -2.21
N LYS A 81 13.64 1.40 -1.63
CA LYS A 81 13.79 2.47 -0.63
C LYS A 81 13.43 3.86 -1.17
N GLU A 82 13.82 4.17 -2.40
CA GLU A 82 13.54 5.46 -3.04
C GLU A 82 12.03 5.65 -3.23
N PHE A 83 11.37 4.66 -3.83
CA PHE A 83 9.93 4.70 -4.12
C PHE A 83 9.11 4.69 -2.84
N PHE A 84 9.50 3.86 -1.87
CA PHE A 84 8.87 3.88 -0.56
C PHE A 84 8.90 5.28 0.06
N LYS A 85 10.07 5.93 0.08
CA LYS A 85 10.20 7.29 0.63
C LYS A 85 9.29 8.27 -0.10
N GLN A 86 9.26 8.23 -1.42
CA GLN A 86 8.42 9.13 -2.23
C GLN A 86 6.94 8.95 -1.91
N GLY A 87 6.43 7.72 -1.87
CA GLY A 87 5.01 7.49 -1.57
C GLY A 87 4.66 7.71 -0.10
N PHE A 88 5.59 7.44 0.83
CA PHE A 88 5.44 7.80 2.23
C PHE A 88 5.30 9.32 2.40
N LEU A 89 6.21 10.09 1.80
CA LEU A 89 6.14 11.56 1.83
C LEU A 89 4.87 12.08 1.15
N ALA A 90 4.42 11.47 0.05
CA ALA A 90 3.18 11.83 -0.62
C ALA A 90 1.92 11.56 0.23
N THR A 91 1.98 10.56 1.12
CA THR A 91 0.86 10.19 2.02
C THR A 91 0.69 11.19 3.17
N PHE A 92 1.80 11.71 3.71
CA PHE A 92 1.79 12.54 4.92
C PHE A 92 2.05 14.04 4.66
N GLN A 93 1.63 14.58 3.52
CA GLN A 93 1.84 16.00 3.17
C GLN A 93 1.00 17.01 4.00
N MET A 94 0.72 16.72 5.28
CA MET A 94 -0.14 17.53 6.14
C MET A 94 0.67 18.18 7.28
N ASP A 95 0.63 19.51 7.32
CA ASP A 95 1.05 20.47 8.37
C ASP A 95 2.54 20.64 8.69
N ASN A 96 3.09 21.82 8.33
CA ASN A 96 4.22 22.64 8.87
C ASN A 96 5.37 21.99 9.69
N GLY A 97 5.56 20.69 9.57
CA GLY A 97 6.45 19.79 10.30
C GLY A 97 6.46 18.42 9.62
N ALA A 98 6.21 18.39 8.30
CA ALA A 98 6.18 17.20 7.46
C ALA A 98 7.40 16.29 7.74
N PRO A 99 7.24 14.96 7.76
CA PRO A 99 8.34 14.05 7.92
C PRO A 99 9.42 14.36 6.88
N LYS A 100 10.64 14.65 7.32
CA LYS A 100 11.78 14.86 6.43
C LYS A 100 12.13 13.56 5.73
N GLU A 101 12.86 13.67 4.62
CA GLU A 101 13.37 12.53 3.86
C GLU A 101 14.15 11.52 4.73
N GLU A 102 14.86 12.01 5.74
CA GLU A 102 15.53 11.20 6.77
C GLU A 102 14.56 10.33 7.56
N ILE A 103 13.42 10.89 7.99
CA ILE A 103 12.38 10.14 8.71
C ILE A 103 11.80 9.06 7.80
N ALA A 104 11.53 9.37 6.53
CA ALA A 104 11.04 8.37 5.58
C ALA A 104 12.06 7.24 5.37
N SER A 105 13.35 7.57 5.34
CA SER A 105 14.45 6.58 5.29
C SER A 105 14.48 5.70 6.54
N ASP A 106 14.35 6.29 7.73
CA ASP A 106 14.33 5.55 8.99
C ASP A 106 13.09 4.66 9.12
N ILE A 107 11.92 5.13 8.69
CA ILE A 107 10.69 4.33 8.63
C ILE A 107 10.89 3.12 7.71
N TYR A 108 11.51 3.32 6.54
CA TYR A 108 11.83 2.20 5.65
C TYR A 108 12.75 1.19 6.33
N ASP A 109 13.85 1.65 6.94
CA ASP A 109 14.86 0.74 7.52
C ASP A 109 14.35 0.02 8.78
N GLN A 110 13.61 0.73 9.63
CA GLN A 110 13.20 0.26 10.96
C GLN A 110 11.86 -0.48 10.95
N VAL A 111 10.92 -0.07 10.09
CA VAL A 111 9.58 -0.64 10.05
C VAL A 111 9.43 -1.56 8.86
N ARG A 112 9.56 -1.04 7.62
CA ARG A 112 9.37 -1.85 6.41
C ARG A 112 10.36 -3.03 6.38
N CYS A 113 11.66 -2.77 6.42
CA CYS A 113 12.65 -3.84 6.36
C CYS A 113 12.53 -4.82 7.54
N GLY A 114 12.21 -4.33 8.75
CA GLY A 114 11.95 -5.20 9.89
C GLY A 114 10.77 -6.14 9.62
N LEU A 115 9.60 -5.59 9.28
CA LEU A 115 8.39 -6.38 9.04
C LEU A 115 8.58 -7.45 7.97
N PHE A 116 9.31 -7.14 6.89
CA PHE A 116 9.46 -8.04 5.74
C PHE A 116 10.63 -9.03 5.85
N HIS A 117 11.68 -8.73 6.61
CA HIS A 117 12.84 -9.61 6.74
C HIS A 117 12.96 -10.29 8.10
N GLU A 118 12.33 -9.72 9.13
CA GLU A 118 12.42 -10.18 10.52
C GLU A 118 11.04 -10.48 11.12
N ALA A 119 9.95 -10.30 10.36
CA ALA A 119 8.56 -10.41 10.81
C ALA A 119 8.15 -9.46 11.96
N ILE A 120 9.07 -8.60 12.42
CA ILE A 120 8.87 -7.63 13.50
C ILE A 120 9.57 -6.31 13.18
N THR A 121 9.20 -5.23 13.85
CA THR A 121 9.91 -3.95 13.72
C THR A 121 11.26 -3.99 14.43
N LYS A 122 12.21 -3.17 13.97
CA LYS A 122 13.51 -3.02 14.63
C LYS A 122 13.42 -2.21 15.91
N ASN A 123 14.53 -2.18 16.64
CA ASN A 123 14.66 -1.68 18.02
C ASN A 123 14.32 -0.19 18.26
N ARG A 124 14.08 0.62 17.22
CA ARG A 124 13.68 2.03 17.37
C ARG A 124 12.18 2.27 17.31
N VAL A 125 11.38 1.23 17.07
CA VAL A 125 9.94 1.36 16.87
C VAL A 125 9.19 1.01 18.15
N VAL A 126 8.23 1.84 18.51
CA VAL A 126 7.31 1.64 19.63
C VAL A 126 5.89 1.62 19.10
N ILE A 127 5.18 0.52 19.33
CA ILE A 127 3.75 0.43 19.05
C ILE A 127 3.00 1.19 20.16
N TRP A 128 2.16 2.12 19.75
CA TRP A 128 1.52 3.09 20.63
C TRP A 128 0.01 3.17 20.37
N GLY A 129 -0.80 3.20 21.42
CA GLY A 129 -2.26 3.21 21.32
C GLY A 129 -2.91 4.59 21.17
N ASN A 130 -2.15 5.70 21.04
CA ASN A 130 -2.75 7.03 20.89
C ASN A 130 -3.16 7.29 19.44
N ARG A 131 -4.44 7.59 19.22
CA ARG A 131 -5.04 7.83 17.90
C ARG A 131 -4.96 9.29 17.42
N GLU A 132 -4.40 10.20 18.21
CA GLU A 132 -4.22 11.60 17.79
C GLU A 132 -3.28 11.75 16.58
N ARG A 133 -2.27 10.87 16.46
CA ARG A 133 -1.31 10.86 15.35
C ARG A 133 -0.90 9.43 15.00
N SER A 134 -0.82 9.12 13.71
CA SER A 134 -0.33 7.81 13.24
C SER A 134 1.14 7.59 13.53
N ILE A 135 1.97 8.62 13.32
CA ILE A 135 3.42 8.55 13.51
C ILE A 135 3.89 9.74 14.34
N ARG A 136 4.76 9.46 15.32
CA ARG A 136 5.45 10.48 16.12
C ARG A 136 6.92 10.12 16.28
N ILE A 137 7.80 11.07 15.96
CA ILE A 137 9.22 10.95 16.23
C ILE A 137 9.54 11.63 17.55
N ARG A 138 10.28 10.95 18.44
CA ARG A 138 10.82 11.53 19.67
C ARG A 138 12.33 11.42 19.64
N SER A 139 13.01 12.54 19.76
CA SER A 139 14.47 12.58 19.91
C SER A 139 14.87 12.77 21.36
N THR A 140 15.99 12.18 21.76
CA THR A 140 16.61 12.34 23.08
C THR A 140 18.12 12.30 22.86
N GLY A 141 18.74 13.49 22.81
CA GLY A 141 20.13 13.63 22.38
C GLY A 141 20.30 13.25 20.90
N ASP A 142 21.24 12.36 20.62
CA ASP A 142 21.56 11.79 19.32
C ASP A 142 20.66 10.60 18.91
N LYS A 143 19.82 10.12 19.83
CA LYS A 143 18.91 8.99 19.60
C LYS A 143 17.52 9.47 19.28
N PHE A 144 16.78 8.68 18.49
CA PHE A 144 15.36 8.87 18.29
C PHE A 144 14.59 7.55 18.37
N SER A 145 13.29 7.66 18.61
CA SER A 145 12.34 6.56 18.57
C SER A 145 11.15 6.94 17.70
N ILE A 146 10.63 5.95 16.98
CA ILE A 146 9.47 6.04 16.10
C ILE A 146 8.28 5.44 16.83
N PHE A 147 7.33 6.27 17.23
CA PHE A 147 6.06 5.83 17.81
C PHE A 147 5.04 5.70 16.69
N ILE A 148 4.41 4.54 16.58
CA ILE A 148 3.40 4.25 15.56
C ILE A 148 2.11 3.84 16.25
N CYS A 149 1.01 4.48 15.89
CA CYS A 149 -0.33 4.00 16.16
C CYS A 149 -0.82 3.23 14.92
N PRO A 150 -0.85 1.88 14.93
CA PRO A 150 -1.17 1.10 13.74
C PRO A 150 -2.57 1.37 13.22
N GLU A 151 -3.57 1.44 14.11
CA GLU A 151 -4.95 1.70 13.73
C GLU A 151 -5.08 3.08 13.05
N LYS A 152 -4.49 4.13 13.66
CA LYS A 152 -4.52 5.47 13.07
C LYS A 152 -3.74 5.54 11.75
N LEU A 153 -2.63 4.79 11.63
CA LEU A 153 -1.86 4.72 10.40
C LEU A 153 -2.65 4.07 9.25
N VAL A 154 -3.44 3.02 9.54
CA VAL A 154 -4.36 2.43 8.54
C VAL A 154 -5.37 3.48 8.06
N GLU A 155 -5.97 4.25 8.96
CA GLU A 155 -6.92 5.32 8.58
C GLU A 155 -6.28 6.39 7.69
N ASP A 156 -5.06 6.82 8.02
CA ASP A 156 -4.35 7.85 7.26
C ASP A 156 -3.99 7.35 5.86
N VAL A 157 -3.57 6.08 5.74
CA VAL A 157 -3.32 5.43 4.44
C VAL A 157 -4.59 5.31 3.61
N VAL A 158 -5.72 4.90 4.23
CA VAL A 158 -7.02 4.86 3.55
C VAL A 158 -7.40 6.24 3.03
N THR A 159 -7.27 7.27 3.87
CA THR A 159 -7.58 8.66 3.49
C THR A 159 -6.72 9.12 2.32
N ALA A 160 -5.41 8.87 2.36
CA ALA A 160 -4.51 9.23 1.28
C ALA A 160 -4.82 8.46 -0.02
N PHE A 161 -5.25 7.20 0.08
CA PHE A 161 -5.64 6.41 -1.08
C PHE A 161 -6.92 6.95 -1.74
N GLU A 162 -7.93 7.33 -0.96
CA GLU A 162 -9.15 7.96 -1.49
C GLU A 162 -8.84 9.30 -2.18
N LEU A 163 -7.91 10.10 -1.62
CA LEU A 163 -7.45 11.34 -2.27
C LEU A 163 -6.70 11.06 -3.58
N TYR A 164 -5.89 10.00 -3.62
CA TYR A 164 -5.23 9.55 -4.85
C TYR A 164 -6.25 9.11 -5.90
N LEU A 165 -7.25 8.30 -5.53
CA LEU A 165 -8.32 7.86 -6.43
C LEU A 165 -9.13 9.03 -6.97
N ALA A 166 -9.48 10.00 -6.12
CA ALA A 166 -10.22 11.19 -6.55
C ALA A 166 -9.48 11.93 -7.68
N LYS A 167 -8.16 12.11 -7.54
CA LYS A 167 -7.32 12.67 -8.62
C LYS A 167 -7.27 11.74 -9.83
N LEU A 168 -7.11 10.44 -9.61
CA LEU A 168 -6.99 9.49 -10.71
C LEU A 168 -8.27 9.42 -11.56
N HIS A 169 -9.44 9.58 -10.96
CA HIS A 169 -10.72 9.65 -11.67
C HIS A 169 -10.97 10.97 -12.41
N ASP A 170 -10.27 12.05 -12.06
CA ASP A 170 -10.40 13.35 -12.73
C ASP A 170 -9.76 13.30 -14.14
N PRO A 171 -10.53 13.44 -15.24
CA PRO A 171 -9.96 13.45 -16.59
C PRO A 171 -8.96 14.59 -16.83
N ALA A 172 -8.97 15.65 -16.02
CA ALA A 172 -8.00 16.74 -16.11
C ALA A 172 -6.60 16.35 -15.59
N GLU A 173 -6.49 15.33 -14.73
CA GLU A 173 -5.24 14.81 -14.17
C GLU A 173 -4.48 13.94 -15.19
N THR A 174 -4.26 14.49 -16.39
CA THR A 174 -3.72 13.79 -17.57
C THR A 174 -2.36 13.14 -17.33
N VAL A 175 -1.46 13.81 -16.62
CA VAL A 175 -0.12 13.28 -16.30
C VAL A 175 -0.24 12.09 -15.35
N LEU A 176 -1.00 12.24 -14.27
CA LEU A 176 -1.19 11.18 -13.27
C LEU A 176 -1.84 9.94 -13.89
N ARG A 177 -2.86 10.15 -14.73
CA ARG A 177 -3.57 9.08 -15.43
C ARG A 177 -2.67 8.35 -16.42
N SER A 178 -1.85 9.08 -17.16
CA SER A 178 -0.84 8.51 -18.06
C SER A 178 0.20 7.66 -17.30
N SER A 179 0.71 8.18 -16.17
CA SER A 179 1.61 7.42 -15.30
C SER A 179 0.95 6.17 -14.74
N PHE A 180 -0.28 6.26 -14.25
CA PHE A 180 -1.03 5.10 -13.76
C PHE A 180 -1.14 4.01 -14.85
N GLU A 181 -1.58 4.40 -16.05
CA GLU A 181 -1.78 3.47 -17.16
C GLU A 181 -0.45 2.83 -17.60
N GLN A 182 0.63 3.60 -17.66
CA GLN A 182 1.96 3.10 -17.99
C GLN A 182 2.42 2.01 -17.01
N PHE A 183 2.26 2.22 -15.70
CA PHE A 183 2.67 1.22 -14.71
C PHE A 183 1.73 0.01 -14.68
N TRP A 184 0.42 0.23 -14.83
CA TRP A 184 -0.56 -0.84 -14.95
C TRP A 184 -0.25 -1.78 -16.12
N ASP A 185 0.04 -1.22 -17.29
CA ASP A 185 0.35 -1.99 -18.50
C ASP A 185 1.70 -2.70 -18.37
N PHE A 186 2.69 -2.08 -17.72
CA PHE A 186 3.96 -2.74 -17.37
C PHE A 186 3.75 -3.97 -16.47
N GLN A 187 2.92 -3.86 -15.43
CA GLN A 187 2.61 -4.97 -14.53
C GLN A 187 1.79 -6.06 -15.24
N SER A 188 0.82 -5.67 -16.08
CA SER A 188 -0.01 -6.62 -16.82
C SER A 188 0.79 -7.35 -17.91
N GLY A 189 1.72 -6.66 -18.56
CA GLY A 189 2.64 -7.24 -19.56
C GLY A 189 3.62 -8.24 -18.95
N THR A 190 4.07 -8.02 -17.71
CA THR A 190 4.89 -8.99 -16.97
C THR A 190 4.08 -10.19 -16.45
N LEU A 191 2.76 -10.06 -16.27
CA LEU A 191 1.84 -11.15 -15.93
C LEU A 191 1.38 -11.99 -17.14
N ASN A 192 1.58 -11.50 -18.37
CA ASN A 192 1.08 -12.13 -19.59
C ASN A 192 1.74 -13.46 -20.03
N PRO A 193 2.81 -14.00 -19.39
CA PRO A 193 3.19 -15.39 -19.61
C PRO A 193 2.64 -16.37 -18.55
N MET A 194 1.87 -15.94 -17.54
CA MET A 194 1.52 -16.77 -16.38
C MET A 194 0.02 -16.80 -16.04
N VAL A 195 -0.87 -16.77 -17.02
CA VAL A 195 -2.22 -17.34 -16.83
C VAL A 195 -2.08 -18.83 -17.19
N PRO A 196 -2.01 -19.74 -16.20
CA PRO A 196 -2.06 -21.15 -16.52
C PRO A 196 -3.34 -21.41 -17.31
N SER A 197 -3.21 -22.12 -18.42
CA SER A 197 -4.32 -22.63 -19.19
C SER A 197 -5.31 -23.37 -18.28
N GLU A 198 -6.59 -23.46 -18.66
CA GLU A 198 -7.58 -24.25 -17.89
C GLU A 198 -7.10 -25.70 -17.66
N GLN A 199 -6.24 -26.23 -18.53
CA GLN A 199 -5.60 -27.53 -18.39
C GLN A 199 -4.60 -27.57 -17.23
N GLU A 200 -3.85 -26.49 -16.97
CA GLU A 200 -2.89 -26.41 -15.87
C GLU A 200 -3.57 -26.23 -14.50
N LEU A 201 -4.75 -25.61 -14.46
CA LEU A 201 -5.56 -25.47 -13.24
C LEU A 201 -6.25 -26.78 -12.80
N GLN A 202 -6.43 -27.74 -13.71
CA GLN A 202 -7.07 -29.04 -13.43
C GLN A 202 -6.12 -30.07 -12.79
N VAL A 203 -4.81 -29.79 -12.71
CA VAL A 203 -3.79 -30.75 -12.23
C VAL A 203 -3.49 -30.60 -10.73
N LEU A 204 -4.07 -29.62 -10.04
CA LEU A 204 -3.86 -29.47 -8.60
C LEU A 204 -4.70 -30.52 -7.84
N PRO A 205 -4.08 -31.48 -7.13
CA PRO A 205 -4.83 -32.41 -6.30
C PRO A 205 -5.58 -31.65 -5.21
N THR A 206 -6.88 -31.95 -5.08
CA THR A 206 -7.78 -31.46 -4.04
C THR A 206 -7.36 -31.88 -2.65
#